data_AF-A0A5F2AYZ6-F1
#
_entry.id   AF-A0A5F2AYZ6-F1
#
_cell.length_a   1.000
_cell.length_b   1.000
_cell.length_c   1.000
_cell.angle_alpha   90.00
_cell.angle_beta   90.00
_cell.angle_gamma   90.00
#
_symmetry.space_group_name_H-M   'P 1'
#
loop_
_entity.id
_entity.type
_entity.pdbx_description
1 polymer ?
#
loop_
_entity_poly.entity_id
_entity_poly.type
_entity_poly.pdbx_seq_one_letter_code
_entity_poly.pdbx_strand_id
1 'polypeptide(L)'
;MKTCKRFQIPTKDQRMKEQNLGLYETLSKIKPLKSYTAKILLIAFLGTHVPLIALLIYYVINTGYDVRTIFQTLLIALTATLGGTGVTLFALHRLLTPITLTSQSLKKYLNEKVLPNLPTNYTDEAGTLMAGTSLTVRKLDDVINYLSNYDALTSLPNRDSFVERIYSEIKNSSEDSSNLAVVSFG
;
A
#
# COMPACT_ATOMS: atom_id res chain seq x y z
N MET A 1 7.63 49.49 18.13
CA MET A 1 6.90 48.79 17.05
C MET A 1 7.61 47.46 16.81
N LYS A 2 7.13 46.35 17.38
CA LYS A 2 7.79 45.04 17.33
C LYS A 2 7.41 44.34 16.02
N THR A 3 8.41 43.99 15.22
CA THR A 3 8.27 43.28 13.95
C THR A 3 7.73 41.87 14.19
N CYS A 4 6.70 41.53 13.40
CA CYS A 4 6.07 40.21 13.39
C CYS A 4 7.10 39.16 12.99
N LYS A 5 7.49 38.30 13.94
CA LYS A 5 8.41 37.18 13.71
C LYS A 5 7.64 36.14 12.90
N ARG A 6 8.02 35.97 11.63
CA ARG A 6 7.46 34.97 10.73
C ARG A 6 7.59 33.59 11.39
N PHE A 7 6.47 32.91 11.60
CA PHE A 7 6.43 31.54 12.09
C PHE A 7 7.11 30.65 11.04
N GLN A 8 8.39 30.36 11.28
CA GLN A 8 9.21 29.53 10.43
C GLN A 8 8.88 28.08 10.80
N ILE A 9 8.06 27.43 9.98
CA ILE A 9 7.82 26.00 10.10
C ILE A 9 9.18 25.33 9.86
N PRO A 10 9.74 24.59 10.85
CA PRO A 10 10.99 23.89 10.63
C PRO A 10 10.75 22.85 9.53
N THR A 11 11.40 23.02 8.38
CA THR A 11 11.46 22.03 7.31
C THR A 11 12.22 20.81 7.85
N LYS A 12 11.48 19.88 8.44
CA LYS A 12 11.95 18.58 8.90
C LYS A 12 12.22 17.65 7.70
N ASP A 13 12.73 18.21 6.61
CA ASP A 13 12.82 17.65 5.25
C ASP A 13 14.28 17.47 4.78
N GLN A 14 15.16 17.12 5.73
CA GLN A 14 16.59 16.89 5.46
C GLN A 14 17.13 15.66 6.20
N ARG A 15 16.27 14.80 6.78
CA ARG A 15 16.68 13.56 7.48
C ARG A 15 16.06 12.28 6.93
N MET A 16 15.52 12.28 5.72
CA MET A 16 15.24 11.04 4.99
C MET A 16 16.49 10.72 4.16
N LYS A 17 17.50 10.26 4.89
CA LYS A 17 18.78 9.72 4.41
C LYS A 17 18.54 8.89 3.16
N GLU A 18 19.28 9.19 2.08
CA GLU A 18 19.37 8.41 0.85
C GLU A 18 19.26 6.92 1.13
N GLN A 19 18.05 6.38 1.00
CA GLN A 19 17.88 4.94 1.00
C GLN A 19 18.38 4.47 -0.36
N ASN A 20 19.37 3.59 -0.35
CA ASN A 20 20.10 3.14 -1.53
C ASN A 20 19.16 2.32 -2.44
N LEU A 21 18.35 3.00 -3.26
CA LEU A 21 17.38 2.42 -4.19
C LEU A 21 18.06 1.75 -5.40
N GLY A 22 19.39 1.83 -5.52
CA GLY A 22 20.15 1.27 -6.65
C GLY A 22 19.95 -0.24 -6.82
N LEU A 23 19.79 -0.99 -5.73
CA LEU A 23 19.45 -2.42 -5.80
C LEU A 23 18.03 -2.65 -6.34
N TYR A 24 17.07 -1.76 -6.04
CA TYR A 24 15.71 -1.87 -6.55
C TYR A 24 15.61 -1.53 -8.04
N GLU A 25 16.34 -0.50 -8.49
CA GLU A 25 16.37 -0.06 -9.89
C GLU A 25 17.09 -1.06 -10.81
N THR A 26 18.19 -1.66 -10.34
CA THR A 26 18.89 -2.70 -11.11
C THR A 26 18.02 -3.95 -11.28
N LEU A 27 17.28 -4.33 -10.23
CA LEU A 27 16.33 -5.44 -10.26
C LEU A 27 15.05 -5.14 -11.06
N SER A 28 14.69 -3.87 -11.28
CA SER A 28 13.48 -3.50 -12.04
C SER A 28 13.61 -3.62 -13.56
N LYS A 29 14.85 -3.71 -14.07
CA LYS A 29 15.12 -3.88 -15.50
C LYS A 29 14.96 -5.31 -16.03
N ILE A 30 14.81 -6.31 -15.16
CA ILE A 30 14.71 -7.72 -15.54
C ILE A 30 13.25 -8.09 -15.86
N LYS A 31 12.93 -8.17 -17.16
CA LYS A 31 11.57 -8.35 -17.72
C LYS A 31 10.73 -9.52 -17.19
N PRO A 32 11.26 -10.71 -16.83
CA PRO A 32 10.40 -11.79 -16.32
C PRO A 32 9.89 -11.60 -14.88
N LEU A 33 10.41 -10.66 -14.09
CA LEU A 33 10.03 -10.46 -12.68
C LEU A 33 9.13 -9.22 -12.49
N LYS A 34 7.97 -9.19 -13.16
CA LYS A 34 7.01 -8.07 -13.08
C LYS A 34 6.51 -7.78 -11.65
N SER A 35 6.53 -8.77 -10.75
CA SER A 35 6.14 -8.60 -9.36
C SER A 35 7.36 -8.38 -8.46
N TYR A 36 7.32 -7.34 -7.65
CA TYR A 36 8.31 -7.09 -6.59
C TYR A 36 8.50 -8.32 -5.68
N THR A 37 7.40 -9.05 -5.44
CA THR A 37 7.39 -10.34 -4.74
C THR A 37 8.35 -11.33 -5.36
N ALA A 38 8.32 -11.51 -6.68
CA ALA A 38 9.18 -12.48 -7.37
C ALA A 38 10.67 -12.16 -7.20
N LYS A 39 11.02 -10.87 -7.10
CA LYS A 39 12.42 -10.43 -6.96
C LYS A 39 12.99 -10.73 -5.59
N ILE A 40 12.25 -10.39 -4.53
CA ILE A 40 12.61 -10.75 -3.15
C ILE A 40 12.74 -12.26 -3.04
N LEU A 41 11.79 -12.98 -3.64
CA LEU A 41 11.75 -14.43 -3.63
C LEU A 41 13.00 -15.07 -4.26
N LEU A 42 13.41 -14.56 -5.43
CA LEU A 42 14.60 -15.04 -6.12
C LEU A 42 15.87 -14.77 -5.31
N ILE A 43 16.00 -13.56 -4.73
CA ILE A 43 17.15 -13.21 -3.89
C ILE A 43 17.22 -14.11 -2.65
N ALA A 44 16.09 -14.33 -1.96
CA ALA A 44 16.04 -15.19 -0.78
C ALA A 44 16.37 -16.65 -1.12
N PHE A 45 15.87 -17.14 -2.25
CA PHE A 45 16.18 -18.48 -2.75
C PHE A 45 17.67 -18.63 -3.07
N LEU A 46 18.24 -17.75 -3.91
CA LEU A 46 19.67 -17.80 -4.24
C LEU A 46 20.55 -17.64 -3.00
N GLY A 47 20.24 -16.69 -2.12
CA GLY A 47 21.03 -16.40 -0.92
C GLY A 47 21.10 -17.57 0.06
N THR A 48 20.02 -18.34 0.18
CA THR A 48 19.98 -19.53 1.06
C THR A 48 20.61 -20.77 0.44
N HIS A 49 20.55 -20.90 -0.89
CA HIS A 49 21.01 -22.12 -1.58
C HIS A 49 22.49 -22.05 -1.98
N VAL A 50 23.04 -20.87 -2.25
CA VAL A 50 24.46 -20.73 -2.65
C VAL A 50 25.43 -21.36 -1.62
N PRO A 51 25.32 -21.11 -0.30
CA PRO A 51 26.21 -21.74 0.68
C PRO A 51 26.03 -23.26 0.77
N LEU A 52 24.78 -23.72 0.68
CA LEU A 52 24.46 -25.14 0.79
C LEU A 52 24.98 -25.93 -0.42
N ILE A 53 24.81 -25.39 -1.64
CA ILE A 53 25.36 -25.95 -2.87
C ILE A 53 26.89 -25.94 -2.83
N ALA A 54 27.50 -24.85 -2.37
CA ALA A 54 28.96 -24.75 -2.26
C ALA A 54 29.54 -25.81 -1.30
N LEU A 55 28.89 -26.04 -0.15
CA LEU A 55 29.29 -27.06 0.81
C LEU A 55 29.14 -28.48 0.23
N LEU A 56 28.06 -28.72 -0.51
CA LEU A 56 27.82 -30.00 -1.18
C LEU A 56 28.90 -30.27 -2.25
N ILE A 57 29.24 -29.28 -3.07
CA ILE A 57 30.32 -29.38 -4.06
C ILE A 57 31.67 -29.63 -3.38
N TYR A 58 31.99 -28.90 -2.31
CA TYR A 58 33.22 -29.08 -1.55
C TYR A 58 33.33 -30.52 -1.02
N TYR A 59 32.26 -31.05 -0.44
CA TYR A 59 32.23 -32.40 0.11
C TYR A 59 32.38 -33.48 -0.96
N VAL A 60 31.75 -33.30 -2.12
CA VAL A 60 31.86 -34.21 -3.28
C VAL A 60 33.29 -34.28 -3.81
N ILE A 61 33.97 -33.14 -3.95
CA ILE A 61 35.34 -33.08 -4.44
C ILE A 61 36.32 -33.74 -3.46
N ASN A 62 36.12 -33.53 -2.15
CA ASN A 62 37.12 -33.89 -1.15
C ASN A 62 37.02 -35.34 -0.63
N THR A 63 35.88 -36.00 -0.80
CA THR A 63 35.61 -37.31 -0.15
C THR A 63 35.66 -38.51 -1.11
N GLY A 64 35.71 -38.28 -2.43
CA GLY A 64 35.93 -39.36 -3.42
C GLY A 64 34.82 -40.42 -3.49
N TYR A 65 33.58 -40.06 -3.20
CA TYR A 65 32.44 -40.98 -3.22
C TYR A 65 32.19 -41.60 -4.61
N ASP A 66 31.63 -42.81 -4.60
CA ASP A 66 31.12 -43.44 -5.82
C ASP A 66 30.02 -42.59 -6.48
N VAL A 67 30.02 -42.52 -7.81
CA VAL A 67 29.13 -41.68 -8.63
C VAL A 67 27.65 -41.94 -8.33
N ARG A 68 27.30 -43.18 -7.95
CA ARG A 68 25.93 -43.55 -7.57
C ARG A 68 25.47 -42.87 -6.28
N THR A 69 26.32 -42.85 -5.25
CA THR A 69 26.02 -42.24 -3.94
C THR A 69 25.94 -40.73 -4.05
N ILE A 70 26.81 -40.13 -4.88
CA ILE A 70 26.75 -38.70 -5.20
C ILE A 70 25.41 -38.36 -5.86
N PHE A 71 25.01 -39.12 -6.87
CA PHE A 71 23.77 -38.86 -7.60
C PHE A 71 22.53 -38.99 -6.71
N GLN A 72 22.47 -40.01 -5.85
CA GLN A 72 21.38 -40.17 -4.88
C GLN A 72 21.32 -39.01 -3.88
N THR A 73 22.47 -38.64 -3.31
CA THR A 73 22.55 -37.53 -2.35
C THR A 73 22.14 -36.21 -2.98
N LEU A 74 22.62 -35.94 -4.21
CA LEU A 74 22.26 -34.76 -4.97
C LEU A 74 20.78 -34.72 -5.29
N LEU A 75 20.18 -35.84 -5.72
CA LEU A 75 18.76 -35.92 -6.05
C LEU A 75 17.88 -35.66 -4.82
N ILE A 76 18.22 -36.26 -3.68
CA ILE A 76 17.49 -36.05 -2.41
C ILE A 76 17.64 -34.60 -1.95
N ALA A 77 18.85 -34.05 -1.97
CA ALA A 77 19.11 -32.66 -1.60
C ALA A 77 18.36 -31.68 -2.52
N LEU A 78 18.36 -31.92 -3.84
CA LEU A 78 17.69 -31.09 -4.82
C LEU A 78 16.17 -31.14 -4.66
N THR A 79 15.59 -32.33 -4.47
CA THR A 79 14.15 -32.46 -4.28
C THR A 79 13.68 -31.87 -2.96
N ALA A 80 14.43 -32.07 -1.87
CA ALA A 80 14.16 -31.46 -0.58
C ALA A 80 14.25 -29.92 -0.64
N THR A 81 15.26 -29.38 -1.32
CA THR A 81 15.43 -27.93 -1.49
C THR A 81 14.38 -27.31 -2.42
N LEU A 82 14.03 -27.95 -3.53
CA LEU A 82 12.91 -27.52 -4.39
C LEU A 82 11.58 -27.56 -3.63
N GLY A 83 11.32 -28.62 -2.86
CA GLY A 83 10.12 -28.75 -2.04
C GLY A 83 10.04 -27.65 -0.98
N GLY A 84 11.09 -27.47 -0.18
CA GLY A 84 11.17 -26.42 0.84
C GLY A 84 11.09 -25.02 0.25
N THR A 85 11.70 -24.81 -0.91
CA THR A 85 11.58 -23.57 -1.68
C THR A 85 10.14 -23.35 -2.10
N GLY A 86 9.47 -24.33 -2.71
CA GLY A 86 8.07 -24.23 -3.11
C GLY A 86 7.15 -23.81 -1.97
N VAL A 87 7.32 -24.41 -0.78
CA VAL A 87 6.59 -24.02 0.44
C VAL A 87 6.90 -22.58 0.86
N THR A 88 8.19 -22.21 0.87
CA THR A 88 8.63 -20.85 1.22
C THR A 88 8.11 -19.81 0.23
N LEU A 89 8.12 -20.12 -1.07
CA LEU A 89 7.58 -19.29 -2.15
C LEU A 89 6.09 -19.04 -1.92
N PHE A 90 5.35 -20.09 -1.62
CA PHE A 90 3.93 -20.02 -1.35
C PHE A 90 3.62 -19.16 -0.13
N ALA A 91 4.35 -19.35 0.97
CA ALA A 91 4.19 -18.56 2.19
C ALA A 91 4.50 -17.07 1.97
N LEU A 92 5.61 -16.76 1.31
CA LEU A 92 6.00 -15.38 1.00
C LEU A 92 5.03 -14.70 0.03
N HIS A 93 4.51 -15.44 -0.95
CA HIS A 93 3.49 -14.90 -1.84
C HIS A 93 2.22 -14.48 -1.09
N ARG A 94 1.80 -15.31 -0.12
CA ARG A 94 0.67 -14.97 0.76
C ARG A 94 0.96 -13.75 1.64
N LEU A 95 2.17 -13.64 2.20
CA LEU A 95 2.56 -12.51 3.04
C LEU A 95 2.65 -11.17 2.28
N LEU A 96 2.93 -11.20 0.98
CA LEU A 96 3.03 -9.98 0.15
C LEU A 96 1.71 -9.58 -0.53
N THR A 97 0.69 -10.43 -0.46
CA THR A 97 -0.68 -10.13 -0.92
C THR A 97 -1.28 -8.84 -0.31
N PRO A 98 -1.15 -8.54 1.00
CA PRO A 98 -1.69 -7.29 1.56
C PRO A 98 -1.09 -6.03 0.93
N ILE A 99 0.18 -6.05 0.53
CA ILE A 99 0.84 -4.91 -0.12
C ILE A 99 0.24 -4.65 -1.50
N THR A 100 0.05 -5.70 -2.29
CA THR A 100 -0.52 -5.56 -3.64
C THR A 100 -1.99 -5.14 -3.58
N LEU A 101 -2.77 -5.67 -2.64
CA LEU A 101 -4.15 -5.24 -2.40
C LEU A 101 -4.23 -3.76 -2.03
N THR A 102 -3.38 -3.30 -1.10
CA THR A 102 -3.32 -1.89 -0.68
C THR A 102 -3.04 -0.97 -1.87
N SER A 103 -2.04 -1.33 -2.69
CA SER A 103 -1.69 -0.56 -3.88
C SER A 103 -2.82 -0.50 -4.91
N GLN A 104 -3.51 -1.61 -5.15
CA GLN A 104 -4.65 -1.66 -6.05
C GLN A 104 -5.83 -0.83 -5.55
N SER A 105 -6.15 -0.92 -4.25
CA SER A 105 -7.23 -0.13 -3.64
C SER A 105 -6.95 1.37 -3.73
N LEU A 106 -5.69 1.79 -3.51
CA LEU A 106 -5.30 3.18 -3.69
C LEU A 106 -5.45 3.63 -5.16
N LYS A 107 -5.04 2.79 -6.12
CA LYS A 107 -5.18 3.10 -7.55
C LYS A 107 -6.65 3.20 -7.98
N LYS A 108 -7.52 2.34 -7.43
CA LYS A 108 -8.97 2.42 -7.66
C LYS A 108 -9.56 3.74 -7.15
N TYR A 109 -9.17 4.19 -5.96
CA TYR A 109 -9.62 5.49 -5.47
C TYR A 109 -9.17 6.65 -6.37
N LEU A 110 -7.91 6.63 -6.84
CA LEU A 110 -7.39 7.69 -7.71
C LEU A 110 -8.11 7.75 -9.07
N ASN A 111 -8.45 6.59 -9.65
CA ASN A 111 -9.04 6.52 -11.00
C ASN A 111 -10.58 6.59 -10.99
N GLU A 112 -11.22 5.92 -10.04
CA GLU A 112 -12.66 5.66 -10.03
C GLU A 112 -13.35 6.30 -8.81
N LYS A 113 -12.60 6.98 -7.92
CA LYS A 113 -13.12 7.56 -6.65
C LYS A 113 -13.79 6.54 -5.72
N VAL A 114 -13.48 5.25 -5.88
CA VAL A 114 -14.03 4.19 -5.03
C VAL A 114 -13.25 4.12 -3.71
N LEU A 115 -13.96 4.26 -2.59
CA LEU A 115 -13.36 4.16 -1.25
C LEU A 115 -12.71 2.78 -1.00
N PRO A 116 -11.54 2.73 -0.36
CA PRO A 116 -10.83 1.48 -0.14
C PRO A 116 -11.51 0.64 0.94
N ASN A 117 -11.91 -0.58 0.57
CA ASN A 117 -12.34 -1.63 1.50
C ASN A 117 -11.15 -2.54 1.82
N LEU A 118 -10.30 -2.10 2.75
CA LEU A 118 -9.15 -2.87 3.23
C LEU A 118 -9.44 -3.35 4.66
N PRO A 119 -9.10 -4.60 5.01
CA PRO A 119 -9.25 -5.10 6.37
C PRO A 119 -8.33 -4.35 7.34
N THR A 120 -8.89 -3.88 8.45
CA THR A 120 -8.18 -3.06 9.46
C THR A 120 -7.88 -3.80 10.76
N ASN A 121 -8.21 -5.09 10.83
CA ASN A 121 -8.13 -5.88 12.07
C ASN A 121 -6.74 -6.53 12.27
N TYR A 122 -5.82 -6.32 11.33
CA TYR A 122 -4.50 -6.92 11.34
C TYR A 122 -3.51 -6.02 12.09
N THR A 123 -2.76 -6.59 13.04
CA THR A 123 -1.81 -5.87 13.89
C THR A 123 -0.37 -5.93 13.39
N ASP A 124 -0.10 -6.70 12.33
CA ASP A 124 1.21 -6.76 11.70
C ASP A 124 1.52 -5.48 10.89
N GLU A 125 2.74 -5.36 10.39
CA GLU A 125 3.20 -4.18 9.64
C GLU A 125 2.40 -3.98 8.36
N ALA A 126 2.00 -5.06 7.67
CA ALA A 126 1.19 -4.97 6.47
C ALA A 126 -0.26 -4.60 6.82
N GLY A 127 -0.79 -5.12 7.93
CA GLY A 127 -2.07 -4.70 8.51
C GLY A 127 -2.12 -3.22 8.88
N THR A 128 -1.07 -2.73 9.53
CA THR A 128 -0.91 -1.31 9.89
C THR A 128 -0.83 -0.43 8.64
N LEU A 129 -0.11 -0.88 7.60
CA LEU A 129 -0.04 -0.20 6.31
C LEU A 129 -1.41 -0.14 5.63
N MET A 130 -2.16 -1.24 5.62
CA MET A 130 -3.52 -1.32 5.08
C MET A 130 -4.47 -0.35 5.79
N ALA A 131 -4.48 -0.39 7.13
CA ALA A 131 -5.32 0.47 7.96
C ALA A 131 -4.96 1.95 7.79
N GLY A 132 -3.67 2.28 7.83
CA GLY A 132 -3.18 3.64 7.63
C GLY A 132 -3.54 4.20 6.25
N THR A 133 -3.41 3.38 5.20
CA THR A 133 -3.80 3.77 3.84
C THR A 133 -5.30 3.99 3.73
N SER A 134 -6.12 3.07 4.26
CA SER A 134 -7.59 3.23 4.23
C SER A 134 -8.04 4.49 4.97
N LEU A 135 -7.48 4.75 6.16
CA LEU A 135 -7.78 5.94 6.94
C LEU A 135 -7.38 7.22 6.21
N THR A 136 -6.22 7.24 5.57
CA THR A 136 -5.72 8.41 4.84
C THR A 136 -6.60 8.72 3.64
N VAL A 137 -6.99 7.71 2.87
CA VAL A 137 -7.87 7.89 1.72
C VAL A 137 -9.26 8.35 2.14
N ARG A 138 -9.82 7.81 3.23
CA ARG A 138 -11.11 8.27 3.78
C ARG A 138 -11.06 9.73 4.21
N LYS A 139 -10.03 10.13 4.97
CA LYS A 139 -9.85 11.54 5.35
C LYS A 139 -9.71 12.46 4.14
N LEU A 140 -8.99 12.01 3.11
CA LEU A 140 -8.85 12.78 1.88
C LEU A 140 -10.20 12.94 1.17
N ASP A 141 -11.01 11.89 1.12
CA ASP A 141 -12.36 11.93 0.57
C ASP A 141 -13.26 12.88 1.36
N ASP A 142 -13.24 12.80 2.69
CA ASP A 142 -14.00 13.71 3.58
C ASP A 142 -13.62 15.18 3.34
N VAL A 143 -12.32 15.48 3.20
CA VAL A 143 -11.84 16.84 2.92
C VAL A 143 -12.27 17.31 1.52
N ILE A 144 -12.19 16.44 0.51
CA ILE A 144 -12.65 16.77 -0.84
C ILE A 144 -14.15 17.04 -0.82
N ASN A 145 -14.94 16.20 -0.16
CA ASN A 145 -16.38 16.38 -0.02
C ASN A 145 -16.72 17.66 0.74
N TYR A 146 -15.97 17.99 1.79
CA TYR A 146 -16.14 19.24 2.53
C TYR A 146 -15.87 20.45 1.64
N LEU A 147 -14.72 20.50 0.96
CA LEU A 147 -14.38 21.61 0.06
C LEU A 147 -15.32 21.70 -1.15
N SER A 148 -15.83 20.56 -1.62
CA SER A 148 -16.80 20.51 -2.70
C SER A 148 -18.19 20.97 -2.26
N ASN A 149 -18.52 21.03 -0.98
CA ASN A 149 -19.84 21.44 -0.51
C ASN A 149 -19.82 22.75 0.28
N TYR A 150 -18.66 23.21 0.74
CA TYR A 150 -18.51 24.39 1.58
C TYR A 150 -17.38 25.28 1.07
N ASP A 151 -17.64 26.57 1.02
CA ASP A 151 -16.65 27.58 0.69
C ASP A 151 -15.68 27.76 1.87
N ALA A 152 -14.38 27.59 1.60
CA ALA A 152 -13.35 27.56 2.63
C ALA A 152 -13.12 28.91 3.35
N LEU A 153 -13.56 30.03 2.75
CA LEU A 153 -13.39 31.37 3.31
C LEU A 153 -14.58 31.80 4.17
N THR A 154 -15.77 31.30 3.85
CA THR A 154 -17.02 31.71 4.49
C THR A 154 -17.63 30.62 5.39
N SER A 155 -17.15 29.38 5.28
CA SER A 155 -17.79 28.19 5.88
C SER A 155 -19.26 28.02 5.49
N LEU A 156 -19.72 28.72 4.45
CA LEU A 156 -21.07 28.62 3.93
C LEU A 156 -21.16 27.50 2.90
N PRO A 157 -22.33 26.87 2.73
CA PRO A 157 -22.54 25.92 1.66
C PRO A 157 -22.23 26.59 0.31
N ASN A 158 -21.62 25.83 -0.60
CA ASN A 158 -21.41 26.31 -1.95
C ASN A 158 -22.78 26.54 -2.62
N ARG A 159 -22.78 27.27 -3.74
CA ARG A 159 -24.01 27.63 -4.45
C ARG A 159 -24.88 26.41 -4.77
N ASP A 160 -24.28 25.33 -5.24
CA ASP A 160 -25.02 24.15 -5.69
C ASP A 160 -25.59 23.36 -4.50
N SER A 161 -24.82 23.17 -3.43
CA SER A 161 -25.25 22.54 -2.17
C SER A 161 -26.32 23.36 -1.44
N PHE A 162 -26.25 24.69 -1.50
CA PHE A 162 -27.28 25.58 -0.95
C PHE A 162 -28.60 25.44 -1.72
N VAL A 163 -28.52 25.48 -3.05
CA VAL A 163 -29.69 25.33 -3.93
C VAL A 163 -30.35 23.97 -3.72
N GLU A 164 -29.57 22.89 -3.60
CA GLU A 164 -30.09 21.54 -3.34
C GLU A 164 -30.86 21.46 -2.00
N ARG A 165 -30.33 22.07 -0.93
CA ARG A 165 -31.03 22.15 0.37
C ARG A 165 -32.34 22.92 0.30
N ILE A 166 -32.36 24.05 -0.41
CA ILE A 166 -33.59 24.83 -0.61
C ILE A 166 -34.63 24.01 -1.39
N TYR A 167 -34.21 23.31 -2.44
CA TYR A 167 -35.12 22.44 -3.20
C TYR A 167 -35.65 21.27 -2.37
N SER A 168 -34.82 20.63 -1.55
CA SER A 168 -35.28 19.56 -0.67
C SER A 168 -36.27 20.06 0.38
N GLU A 169 -36.07 21.26 0.91
CA GLU A 169 -36.95 21.84 1.93
C GLU A 169 -38.30 22.27 1.34
N ILE A 170 -38.29 22.88 0.14
CA ILE A 170 -39.52 23.22 -0.60
C ILE A 170 -40.32 21.95 -0.93
N LYS A 171 -39.64 20.87 -1.33
CA LYS A 171 -40.28 19.59 -1.62
C LYS A 171 -40.91 18.98 -0.36
N ASN A 172 -40.16 18.92 0.74
CA ASN A 172 -40.67 18.39 2.01
C ASN A 172 -41.82 19.23 2.58
N SER A 173 -41.77 20.56 2.44
CA SER A 173 -42.84 21.47 2.90
C SER A 173 -44.04 21.55 1.94
N SER A 174 -43.92 21.02 0.72
CA SER A 174 -45.07 20.82 -0.16
C SER A 174 -45.85 19.54 0.17
N GLU A 175 -45.20 18.58 0.85
CA GLU A 175 -45.85 17.38 1.41
C GLU A 175 -46.37 17.62 2.83
N ASP A 176 -45.67 18.41 3.65
CA ASP A 176 -46.12 18.81 4.99
C ASP A 176 -46.68 20.24 4.98
N SER A 177 -48.01 20.37 5.03
CA SER A 177 -48.73 21.65 5.02
C SER A 177 -48.54 22.44 6.32
N SER A 178 -47.31 22.87 6.62
CA SER A 178 -47.00 23.72 7.77
C SER A 178 -46.23 24.98 7.34
N ASN A 179 -46.73 26.14 7.79
CA ASN A 179 -46.47 27.46 7.21
C ASN A 179 -44.98 27.88 7.28
N LEU A 180 -44.31 27.96 6.13
CA LEU A 180 -42.99 28.60 6.02
C LEU A 180 -43.13 30.12 5.96
N ALA A 181 -42.60 30.82 6.97
CA ALA A 181 -42.47 32.27 6.96
C ALA A 181 -41.06 32.67 6.51
N VAL A 182 -40.96 33.39 5.37
CA VAL A 182 -39.71 33.96 4.88
C VAL A 182 -39.54 35.35 5.47
N VAL A 183 -38.54 35.55 6.32
CA VAL A 183 -38.18 36.87 6.85
C VAL A 183 -37.02 37.42 6.02
N SER A 184 -37.32 38.43 5.22
CA SER A 184 -36.32 39.24 4.53
C SER A 184 -35.88 40.38 5.45
N PHE A 185 -34.62 40.39 5.87
CA PHE A 185 -34.01 41.57 6.48
C PHE A 185 -33.42 42.44 5.37
N GLY A 186 -34.02 43.60 5.16
CA GLY A 186 -33.50 44.70 4.34
C GLY A 186 -32.89 45.78 5.20
#